data_AF-A0A554UQT4-F1
#
_entry.id   AF-A0A554UQT4-F1
#
_cell.length_a   1.000
_cell.length_b   1.000
_cell.length_c   1.000
_cell.angle_alpha   90.00
_cell.angle_beta   90.00
_cell.angle_gamma   90.00
#
_symmetry.space_group_name_H-M   'P 1'
#
loop_
_entity.id
_entity.type
_entity.pdbx_description
1 polymer ?
#
loop_
_entity_poly.entity_id
_entity_poly.type
_entity_poly.pdbx_seq_one_letter_code
_entity_poly.pdbx_strand_id
1 'polypeptide(L)'
;MSNRFRTIASAAAAAAIVSVSMVTGAGAAFATPDQDQQFINKLDSQGITFPSANSAISDAHVVCNKFASGNTFEDVFGMVKDANPDLSNYNDGYFIGASVVVYCPQYLDALPQ
;
A
#
# COMPACT_ATOMS: atom_id res chain seq x y z
N MET A 1 56.20 20.36 -16.74
CA MET A 1 56.86 19.21 -17.39
C MET A 1 55.94 18.00 -17.30
N SER A 2 55.55 17.48 -18.47
CA SER A 2 54.78 16.25 -18.75
C SER A 2 55.33 15.03 -18.00
N ASN A 3 54.59 13.94 -17.72
CA ASN A 3 53.98 12.97 -18.64
C ASN A 3 53.53 11.79 -17.71
N ARG A 4 52.48 10.98 -17.88
CA ARG A 4 52.05 10.21 -19.07
C ARG A 4 50.61 9.72 -18.89
N PHE A 5 49.78 10.02 -19.87
CA PHE A 5 48.59 9.25 -20.21
C PHE A 5 49.00 7.82 -20.60
N ARG A 6 48.38 6.80 -19.99
CA ARG A 6 48.44 5.40 -20.43
C ARG A 6 47.08 4.71 -20.26
N THR A 7 46.42 4.53 -21.41
CA THR A 7 45.74 3.30 -21.87
C THR A 7 44.40 2.86 -21.24
N ILE A 8 43.33 3.31 -21.91
CA ILE A 8 42.14 2.59 -22.44
C ILE A 8 41.84 1.15 -21.96
N ALA A 9 40.62 1.02 -21.41
CA ALA A 9 39.60 -0.04 -21.48
C ALA A 9 39.97 -1.52 -21.23
N SER A 10 39.23 -2.16 -20.31
CA SER A 10 38.53 -3.43 -20.55
C SER A 10 37.50 -3.70 -19.46
N ALA A 11 36.39 -4.31 -19.88
CA ALA A 11 35.17 -4.56 -19.14
C ALA A 11 35.34 -5.41 -17.87
N ALA A 12 34.60 -5.05 -16.82
CA ALA A 12 34.17 -5.98 -15.79
C ALA A 12 32.70 -5.69 -15.47
N ALA A 13 31.80 -6.51 -16.01
CA ALA A 13 30.44 -6.61 -15.54
C ALA A 13 30.49 -7.13 -14.09
N ALA A 14 30.33 -6.24 -13.13
CA ALA A 14 30.17 -6.61 -11.72
C ALA A 14 28.68 -6.78 -11.46
N ALA A 15 28.28 -8.04 -11.34
CA ALA A 15 26.94 -8.47 -10.98
C ALA A 15 26.54 -7.96 -9.58
N ALA A 16 25.25 -7.60 -9.50
CA ALA A 16 24.37 -7.43 -8.36
C ALA A 16 24.91 -7.72 -6.94
N ILE A 17 24.71 -6.74 -6.06
CA ILE A 17 24.14 -7.02 -4.73
C ILE A 17 23.01 -6.00 -4.53
N VAL A 18 21.78 -6.41 -4.87
CA VAL A 18 20.59 -5.72 -4.37
C VAL A 18 20.55 -6.03 -2.88
N SER A 19 20.91 -5.06 -2.06
CA SER A 19 20.69 -5.13 -0.61
C SER A 19 19.19 -5.19 -0.37
N VAL A 20 18.67 -6.40 -0.16
CA VAL A 20 17.33 -6.61 0.39
C VAL A 20 17.39 -6.11 1.83
N SER A 21 16.96 -4.86 2.04
CA SER A 21 16.72 -4.34 3.38
C SER A 21 15.64 -5.21 4.02
N MET A 22 16.04 -5.95 5.05
CA MET A 22 15.15 -6.75 5.88
C MET A 22 14.12 -5.81 6.51
N VAL A 23 12.85 -5.95 6.13
CA VAL A 23 11.73 -5.31 6.83
C VAL A 23 11.60 -6.02 8.17
N THR A 24 12.26 -5.48 9.19
CA THR A 24 12.03 -5.85 10.58
C THR A 24 10.65 -5.38 10.99
N GLY A 25 9.82 -6.31 11.44
CA GLY A 25 8.39 -6.15 11.64
C GLY A 25 7.94 -5.22 12.77
N ALA A 26 6.62 -5.07 12.80
CA ALA A 26 5.78 -4.52 13.87
C ALA A 26 5.99 -3.03 14.20
N GLY A 27 5.91 -2.17 13.19
CA GLY A 27 5.47 -0.80 13.41
C GLY A 27 3.95 -0.76 13.33
N ALA A 28 3.26 -0.31 14.38
CA ALA A 28 1.95 0.30 14.19
C ALA A 28 2.18 1.41 13.14
N ALA A 29 1.70 1.17 11.92
CA ALA A 29 1.94 2.07 10.79
C ALA A 29 1.15 3.35 11.04
N PHE A 30 1.80 4.32 11.68
CA PHE A 30 1.34 5.69 11.67
C PHE A 30 1.38 6.13 10.21
N ALA A 31 0.20 6.29 9.59
CA ALA A 31 0.12 6.84 8.26
C ALA A 31 0.87 8.16 8.21
N THR A 32 1.69 8.30 7.17
CA THR A 32 2.30 9.59 6.83
C THR A 32 1.42 10.33 5.83
N PRO A 33 1.48 11.67 5.77
CA PRO A 33 0.76 12.45 4.75
C PRO A 33 0.97 11.94 3.31
N ASP A 34 2.13 11.33 3.02
CA ASP A 34 2.43 10.74 1.72
C ASP A 34 1.62 9.46 1.43
N GLN A 35 1.31 8.65 2.44
CA GLN A 35 0.44 7.47 2.29
C GLN A 35 -1.01 7.89 2.14
N ASP A 36 -1.45 8.89 2.91
CA ASP A 36 -2.80 9.44 2.81
C ASP A 36 -3.09 9.96 1.41
N GLN A 37 -2.18 10.75 0.85
CA GLN A 37 -2.33 11.23 -0.52
C GLN A 37 -2.33 10.09 -1.54
N GLN A 38 -1.51 9.04 -1.36
CA GLN A 38 -1.51 7.87 -2.23
C GLN A 38 -2.84 7.11 -2.19
N PHE A 39 -3.42 6.94 -1.01
CA PHE A 39 -4.71 6.30 -0.84
C PHE A 39 -5.82 7.09 -1.52
N ILE A 40 -5.90 8.40 -1.27
CA ILE A 40 -6.89 9.27 -1.90
C ILE A 40 -6.76 9.27 -3.42
N ASN A 41 -5.53 9.37 -3.96
CA ASN A 41 -5.31 9.33 -5.40
C ASN A 41 -5.78 8.00 -6.05
N LYS A 42 -5.65 6.87 -5.35
CA LYS A 42 -6.16 5.57 -5.83
C LYS A 42 -7.67 5.58 -5.92
N LEU A 43 -8.35 6.08 -4.88
CA LEU A 43 -9.81 6.17 -4.87
C LEU A 43 -10.31 7.13 -5.96
N ASP A 44 -9.69 8.29 -6.11
CA ASP A 44 -10.02 9.28 -7.15
C ASP A 44 -9.86 8.68 -8.55
N SER A 45 -8.76 7.97 -8.80
CA SER A 45 -8.49 7.29 -10.09
C SER A 45 -9.50 6.19 -10.40
N GLN A 46 -10.05 5.56 -9.35
CA GLN A 46 -11.09 4.55 -9.44
C GLN A 46 -12.50 5.15 -9.60
N GLY A 47 -12.65 6.46 -9.37
CA GLY A 47 -13.95 7.14 -9.35
C GLY A 47 -14.77 6.82 -8.10
N ILE A 48 -14.14 6.42 -7.00
CA ILE A 48 -14.79 6.21 -5.71
C ILE A 48 -14.94 7.56 -5.01
N THR A 49 -16.17 7.93 -4.67
CA THR A 49 -16.47 9.16 -3.94
C THR A 49 -16.71 8.88 -2.46
N PHE A 50 -16.29 9.80 -1.60
CA PHE A 50 -16.43 9.70 -0.14
C PHE A 50 -16.83 11.07 0.44
N PRO A 51 -17.44 11.12 1.64
CA PRO A 51 -17.87 12.38 2.26
C PRO A 51 -16.71 13.36 2.48
N SER A 52 -15.52 12.85 2.80
CA SER A 52 -14.29 13.63 2.95
C SER A 52 -13.05 12.72 2.85
N ALA A 53 -11.89 13.29 2.52
CA ALA A 53 -10.64 12.54 2.53
C ALA A 53 -10.34 11.92 3.92
N ASN A 54 -10.55 12.70 4.99
CA ASN A 54 -10.32 12.24 6.36
C ASN A 54 -11.21 11.05 6.75
N SER A 55 -12.48 11.03 6.32
CA SER A 55 -13.35 9.87 6.60
C SER A 55 -12.86 8.63 5.86
N ALA A 56 -12.47 8.76 4.59
CA ALA A 56 -11.95 7.64 3.82
C ALA A 56 -10.65 7.08 4.43
N ILE A 57 -9.73 7.95 4.86
CA ILE A 57 -8.48 7.56 5.53
C ILE A 57 -8.77 6.84 6.87
N SER A 58 -9.70 7.39 7.67
CA SER A 58 -10.11 6.77 8.93
C SER A 58 -10.66 5.36 8.70
N ASP A 59 -11.54 5.19 7.72
CA ASP A 59 -12.16 3.90 7.40
C ASP A 59 -11.13 2.89 6.85
N ALA A 60 -10.16 3.36 6.07
CA ALA A 60 -9.04 2.54 5.60
C ALA A 60 -8.17 2.02 6.75
N HIS A 61 -7.94 2.83 7.79
CA HIS A 61 -7.28 2.37 9.01
C HIS A 61 -8.13 1.35 9.79
N VAL A 62 -9.45 1.52 9.81
CA VAL A 62 -10.36 0.52 10.40
C VAL A 62 -10.24 -0.82 9.69
N VAL A 63 -10.15 -0.85 8.36
CA VAL A 63 -9.88 -2.06 7.58
C VAL A 63 -8.62 -2.78 8.09
N CYS A 64 -7.51 -2.06 8.22
CA CYS A 64 -6.26 -2.62 8.74
C CYS A 64 -6.38 -3.14 10.19
N ASN A 65 -7.13 -2.42 11.04
CA ASN A 65 -7.39 -2.86 12.42
C ASN A 65 -8.22 -4.14 12.48
N LYS A 66 -9.14 -4.35 11.54
CA LYS A 66 -9.94 -5.59 11.47
C LYS A 66 -9.10 -6.79 11.07
N PHE A 67 -8.23 -6.65 10.07
CA PHE A 67 -7.27 -7.70 9.73
C PHE A 67 -6.31 -8.00 10.88
N ALA A 68 -5.82 -6.96 11.56
CA ALA A 68 -5.00 -7.13 12.77
C ALA A 68 -5.73 -7.86 13.91
N SER A 69 -7.06 -7.77 13.94
CA SER A 69 -7.92 -8.47 14.91
C SER A 69 -8.34 -9.88 14.45
N GLY A 70 -7.84 -10.37 13.31
CA GLY A 70 -8.12 -11.71 12.79
C GLY A 70 -9.44 -11.86 12.03
N ASN A 71 -10.06 -10.76 11.58
CA ASN A 71 -11.28 -10.82 10.76
C ASN A 71 -10.95 -11.32 9.35
N THR A 72 -11.88 -12.04 8.72
CA THR A 72 -11.72 -12.49 7.33
C THR A 72 -11.96 -11.35 6.34
N PHE A 73 -11.64 -11.57 5.08
CA PHE A 73 -12.00 -10.63 4.03
C PHE A 73 -13.53 -10.42 3.96
N GLU A 74 -14.32 -11.47 4.08
CA GLU A 74 -15.78 -11.39 4.05
C GLU A 74 -16.35 -10.54 5.20
N ASP A 75 -15.80 -10.67 6.41
CA ASP A 75 -16.20 -9.85 7.55
C ASP A 75 -15.91 -8.36 7.31
N VAL A 76 -14.71 -8.06 6.78
CA VAL A 76 -14.29 -6.70 6.45
C VAL A 76 -15.12 -6.14 5.29
N PHE A 77 -15.41 -6.97 4.29
CA PHE A 77 -16.25 -6.61 3.15
C PHE A 77 -17.67 -6.24 3.58
N GLY A 78 -18.29 -7.05 4.45
CA GLY A 78 -19.60 -6.74 5.02
C GLY A 78 -19.59 -5.41 5.76
N MET A 79 -18.57 -5.16 6.59
CA MET A 79 -18.43 -3.90 7.30
C MET A 79 -18.28 -2.69 6.37
N VAL A 80 -17.45 -2.79 5.32
CA VAL A 80 -17.28 -1.70 4.34
C VAL A 80 -18.57 -1.46 3.57
N LYS A 81 -19.27 -2.53 3.16
CA LYS A 81 -20.57 -2.45 2.49
C LYS A 81 -21.62 -1.75 3.34
N ASP A 82 -21.71 -2.12 4.62
CA ASP A 82 -22.69 -1.53 5.55
C ASP A 82 -22.40 -0.04 5.81
N ALA A 83 -21.12 0.34 5.86
CA ALA A 83 -20.71 1.73 6.01
C ALA A 83 -20.91 2.56 4.73
N ASN A 84 -20.85 1.92 3.56
CA ASN A 84 -20.89 2.56 2.25
C ASN A 84 -21.93 1.91 1.31
N PRO A 85 -23.23 1.99 1.63
CA PRO A 85 -24.27 1.28 0.90
C PRO A 85 -24.37 1.68 -0.58
N ASP A 86 -23.91 2.88 -0.93
CA ASP A 86 -23.92 3.41 -2.29
C ASP A 86 -22.74 2.93 -3.15
N LEU A 87 -21.71 2.33 -2.55
CA LEU A 87 -20.60 1.75 -3.31
C LEU A 87 -21.00 0.42 -3.94
N SER A 88 -20.53 0.21 -5.18
CA SER A 88 -20.64 -1.09 -5.82
C SER A 88 -19.78 -2.12 -5.10
N ASN A 89 -20.17 -3.41 -5.16
CA ASN A 89 -19.39 -4.50 -4.56
C ASN A 89 -17.93 -4.50 -5.05
N TYR A 90 -17.72 -4.11 -6.30
CA TYR A 90 -16.38 -3.99 -6.87
C TYR A 90 -15.58 -2.86 -6.18
N ASN A 91 -16.21 -1.70 -5.96
CA ASN A 91 -15.57 -0.58 -5.30
C ASN A 91 -15.33 -0.84 -3.80
N ASP A 92 -16.16 -1.64 -3.14
CA ASP A 92 -15.90 -2.10 -1.76
C ASP A 92 -14.63 -2.95 -1.70
N GLY A 93 -14.51 -3.93 -2.59
CA GLY A 93 -13.30 -4.76 -2.69
C GLY A 93 -12.06 -3.94 -3.04
N TYR A 94 -12.20 -2.97 -3.97
CA TYR A 94 -11.12 -2.05 -4.31
C TYR A 94 -10.69 -1.21 -3.11
N PHE A 95 -11.64 -0.65 -2.35
CA PHE A 95 -11.37 0.14 -1.16
C PHE A 95 -10.57 -0.65 -0.14
N ILE A 96 -10.96 -1.91 0.13
CA ILE A 96 -10.25 -2.81 1.05
C ILE A 96 -8.84 -3.09 0.53
N GLY A 97 -8.70 -3.45 -0.75
CA GLY A 97 -7.41 -3.73 -1.35
C GLY A 97 -6.46 -2.53 -1.34
N ALA A 98 -6.96 -1.33 -1.66
CA ALA A 98 -6.21 -0.08 -1.59
C ALA A 98 -5.77 0.23 -0.15
N SER A 99 -6.65 0.01 0.83
CA SER A 99 -6.34 0.18 2.26
C SER A 99 -5.21 -0.75 2.69
N VAL A 100 -5.28 -2.03 2.32
CA VAL A 100 -4.24 -3.02 2.65
C VAL A 100 -2.91 -2.66 1.98
N VAL A 101 -2.91 -2.35 0.68
CA VAL A 101 -1.67 -2.01 -0.04
C VAL A 101 -0.99 -0.77 0.53
N VAL A 102 -1.74 0.25 0.94
CA VAL A 102 -1.18 1.54 1.38
C VAL A 102 -0.80 1.53 2.87
N TYR A 103 -1.67 0.98 3.73
CA TYR A 103 -1.55 1.15 5.18
C TYR A 103 -1.12 -0.11 5.92
N CYS A 104 -1.39 -1.30 5.39
CA CYS A 104 -1.07 -2.55 6.09
C CYS A 104 -0.69 -3.69 5.12
N PRO A 105 0.41 -3.53 4.35
CA PRO A 105 0.79 -4.49 3.31
C PRO A 105 1.13 -5.88 3.84
N GLN A 106 1.32 -6.05 5.15
CA GLN A 106 1.46 -7.36 5.79
C GLN A 106 0.20 -8.24 5.69
N TYR A 107 -0.97 -7.68 5.34
CA TYR A 107 -2.23 -8.42 5.18
C TYR A 107 -2.61 -8.65 3.72
N LEU A 108 -1.68 -8.51 2.77
CA LEU A 108 -1.95 -8.81 1.35
C LEU A 108 -2.46 -10.25 1.13
N ASP A 109 -1.94 -11.21 1.88
CA ASP A 109 -2.34 -12.62 1.80
C ASP A 109 -3.75 -12.88 2.37
N ALA A 110 -4.34 -11.90 3.07
CA ALA A 110 -5.72 -11.97 3.55
C ALA A 110 -6.74 -11.52 2.49
N LEU A 111 -6.28 -10.98 1.35
CA LEU A 111 -7.14 -10.60 0.23
C LEU A 111 -7.44 -11.82 -0.67
N PRO A 112 -8.65 -11.89 -1.26
CA PRO A 112 -8.94 -12.88 -2.28
C PRO A 112 -8.04 -12.68 -3.50
N GLN A 113 -7.61 -13.78 -4.11
CA GLN A 113 -6.73 -13.84 -5.30
C GLN A 113 -7.53 -13.73 -6.59
#